data_AF-A0A2D6TPL5-F1
#
_entry.id   AF-A0A2D6TPL5-F1
#
_cell.length_a   1.000
_cell.length_b   1.000
_cell.length_c   1.000
_cell.angle_alpha   90.00
_cell.angle_beta   90.00
_cell.angle_gamma   90.00
#
_symmetry.space_group_name_H-M   'P 1'
#
loop_
_entity.id
_entity.type
_entity.pdbx_description
1 polymer ?
#
loop_
_entity_poly.entity_id
_entity_poly.type
_entity_poly.pdbx_seq_one_letter_code
_entity_poly.pdbx_strand_id
1 'polypeptide(L)'
;MDEIKEENLVVLTYAVNNCWTNVKEISDIDDKDFSINLEKELWSYRCWKDIKIGKKRSPYTTYSDECREGIIGVYDKTNIKHLDFLVHDAIESTKDNTPHPW
;
A
#
# COMPACT_ATOMS: atom_id res chain seq x y z
N MET A 1 -10.92 -8.21 -19.27
CA MET A 1 -10.38 -7.80 -17.96
C MET A 1 -11.32 -6.73 -17.47
N ASP A 2 -11.92 -6.92 -16.30
CA ASP A 2 -12.76 -5.90 -15.69
C ASP A 2 -11.95 -4.61 -15.51
N GLU A 3 -12.56 -3.49 -15.87
CA GLU A 3 -11.95 -2.17 -15.80
C GLU A 3 -11.83 -1.74 -14.34
N ILE A 4 -10.62 -1.42 -13.89
CA ILE A 4 -10.37 -0.93 -12.53
C ILE A 4 -10.96 0.47 -12.39
N LYS A 5 -11.85 0.64 -11.41
CA LYS A 5 -12.46 1.93 -11.08
C LYS A 5 -11.90 2.47 -9.77
N GLU A 6 -11.70 3.78 -9.69
CA GLU A 6 -11.19 4.44 -8.48
C GLU A 6 -12.05 4.16 -7.23
N GLU A 7 -13.37 4.15 -7.38
CA GLU A 7 -14.33 3.84 -6.30
C GLU A 7 -14.16 2.42 -5.71
N ASN A 8 -13.57 1.51 -6.48
CA ASN A 8 -13.31 0.14 -6.08
C ASN A 8 -11.94 -0.03 -5.42
N LEU A 9 -11.09 0.99 -5.45
CA LEU A 9 -9.74 0.88 -4.94
C LEU A 9 -9.68 1.28 -3.46
N VAL A 10 -8.86 0.54 -2.73
CA VAL A 10 -8.54 0.76 -1.34
C VAL A 10 -7.03 0.80 -1.15
N VAL A 11 -6.60 1.57 -0.16
CA VAL A 11 -5.21 1.84 0.14
C VAL A 11 -4.88 1.21 1.47
N LEU A 12 -3.86 0.35 1.49
CA LEU A 12 -3.32 -0.21 2.71
C LEU A 12 -2.22 0.72 3.22
N THR A 13 -2.51 1.36 4.34
CA THR A 13 -1.57 2.21 5.08
C THR A 13 -0.92 1.43 6.21
N TYR A 14 0.30 1.84 6.57
CA TYR A 14 1.09 1.23 7.64
C TYR A 14 1.87 2.30 8.40
N ALA A 15 2.07 2.06 9.70
CA ALA A 15 2.98 2.84 10.54
C ALA A 15 3.94 1.91 11.28
N VAL A 16 5.25 2.02 11.01
CA VAL A 16 6.30 1.19 11.62
C VAL A 16 6.29 1.33 13.14
N ASN A 17 6.25 2.57 13.62
CA ASN A 17 6.41 2.86 15.05
C ASN A 17 5.23 2.37 15.91
N ASN A 18 4.06 2.19 15.30
CA ASN A 18 2.83 1.83 16.01
C ASN A 18 2.31 0.43 15.61
N CYS A 19 3.02 -0.27 14.71
CA CYS A 19 2.75 -1.64 14.28
C CYS A 19 1.30 -1.92 13.90
N TRP A 20 0.63 -0.94 13.27
CA TRP A 20 -0.71 -1.10 12.75
C TRP A 20 -0.75 -0.90 11.25
N THR A 21 -1.75 -1.54 10.64
CA THR A 21 -2.16 -1.35 9.27
C THR A 21 -3.62 -0.91 9.24
N ASN A 22 -3.97 -0.06 8.29
CA ASN A 22 -5.36 0.38 8.10
C ASN A 22 -5.69 0.45 6.63
N VAL A 23 -6.93 0.13 6.31
CA VAL A 23 -7.49 0.21 4.98
C VAL A 23 -8.26 1.52 4.88
N LYS A 24 -7.92 2.33 3.89
CA LYS A 24 -8.60 3.58 3.58
C LYS A 24 -9.17 3.54 2.18
N GLU A 25 -10.27 4.25 1.93
CA GLU A 25 -10.69 4.51 0.56
C GLU A 25 -9.74 5.56 -0.06
N ILE A 26 -9.58 5.56 -1.38
CA ILE A 26 -8.75 6.58 -2.05
C ILE A 26 -9.23 7.99 -1.73
N SER A 27 -10.54 8.19 -1.64
CA SER A 27 -11.15 9.48 -1.31
C SER A 27 -10.73 10.02 0.05
N ASP A 28 -10.24 9.16 0.95
CA ASP A 28 -9.74 9.54 2.28
C ASP A 28 -8.24 9.87 2.29
N ILE A 29 -7.55 9.73 1.15
CA ILE A 29 -6.12 10.03 1.01
C ILE A 29 -5.96 11.48 0.53
N ASP A 30 -5.84 12.39 1.49
CA ASP A 30 -5.46 13.79 1.25
C ASP A 30 -3.93 13.96 1.38
N ASP A 31 -3.18 13.28 0.51
CA ASP A 31 -1.71 13.40 0.47
C ASP A 31 -1.26 13.78 -0.94
N LYS A 32 -0.58 14.92 -1.07
CA LYS A 32 -0.12 15.47 -2.35
C LYS A 32 0.95 14.61 -3.02
N ASP A 33 1.61 13.75 -2.26
CA ASP A 33 2.61 12.83 -2.78
C ASP A 33 2.01 11.54 -3.32
N PHE A 34 0.70 11.31 -3.14
CA PHE A 34 -0.03 10.17 -3.66
C PHE A 34 -0.60 10.45 -5.06
N SER A 35 -0.43 9.50 -5.98
CA SER A 35 -1.05 9.56 -7.30
C SER A 35 -1.37 8.17 -7.83
N ILE A 36 -2.46 8.08 -8.61
CA ILE A 36 -2.88 6.86 -9.29
C ILE A 36 -3.05 7.15 -10.78
N ASN A 37 -2.57 6.21 -11.59
CA ASN A 37 -2.79 6.17 -13.03
C ASN A 37 -3.63 4.92 -13.34
N LEU A 38 -4.94 5.10 -13.48
CA LEU A 38 -5.88 4.02 -13.76
C LEU A 38 -5.64 3.37 -15.14
N GLU A 39 -5.27 4.16 -16.15
CA GLU A 39 -5.01 3.64 -17.51
C GLU A 39 -3.84 2.64 -17.54
N LYS A 40 -2.83 2.85 -16.69
CA LYS A 40 -1.66 1.98 -16.58
C LYS A 40 -1.74 1.00 -15.40
N GLU A 41 -2.80 1.09 -14.60
CA GLU A 41 -2.97 0.36 -13.33
C GLU A 41 -1.79 0.56 -12.36
N LEU A 42 -1.29 1.80 -12.26
CA LEU A 42 -0.14 2.17 -11.46
C LEU A 42 -0.51 3.13 -10.34
N TRP A 43 0.24 3.11 -9.25
CA TRP A 43 0.20 4.09 -8.19
C TRP A 43 1.61 4.52 -7.78
N SER A 44 1.73 5.74 -7.27
CA SER A 44 2.96 6.32 -6.77
C SER A 44 2.70 7.02 -5.44
N TYR A 45 3.68 6.97 -4.54
CA TYR A 45 3.66 7.66 -3.26
C TYR A 45 5.08 8.04 -2.85
N ARG A 46 5.35 9.33 -2.67
CA ARG A 46 6.68 9.85 -2.29
C ARG A 46 7.81 9.29 -3.17
N CYS A 47 8.72 8.49 -2.61
CA CYS A 47 9.84 7.88 -3.31
C CYS A 47 9.45 6.61 -4.10
N TRP A 48 8.20 6.17 -4.02
CA TRP A 48 7.67 5.02 -4.74
C TRP A 48 6.96 5.50 -6.00
N LYS A 49 7.41 5.03 -7.16
CA LYS A 49 6.86 5.42 -8.46
C LYS A 49 6.46 4.19 -9.25
N ASP A 50 5.34 4.32 -9.98
CA ASP A 50 4.90 3.35 -10.98
C ASP A 50 4.75 1.92 -10.45
N ILE A 51 4.15 1.77 -9.26
CA ILE A 51 3.86 0.47 -8.65
C ILE A 51 2.53 -0.06 -9.16
N LYS A 52 2.48 -1.34 -9.56
CA LYS A 52 1.22 -1.95 -10.02
C LYS A 52 0.20 -2.08 -8.88
N ILE A 53 -1.06 -1.78 -9.18
CA ILE A 53 -2.20 -2.08 -8.30
C ILE A 53 -2.26 -3.61 -8.09
N GLY A 54 -2.56 -4.03 -6.86
CA GLY A 54 -2.61 -5.43 -6.46
C GLY A 54 -1.23 -6.09 -6.31
N LYS A 55 -0.14 -5.33 -6.43
CA LYS A 55 1.20 -5.79 -6.05
C LYS A 55 1.67 -5.08 -4.78
N LYS A 56 2.09 -5.88 -3.80
CA LYS A 56 2.82 -5.40 -2.62
C LYS A 56 4.11 -4.71 -3.04
N ARG A 57 4.48 -3.64 -2.34
CA ARG A 57 5.89 -3.29 -2.18
C ARG A 57 6.41 -3.82 -0.85
N SER A 58 7.53 -4.53 -0.87
CA SER A 58 8.23 -4.90 0.37
C SER A 58 8.65 -3.64 1.12
N PRO A 59 8.19 -3.41 2.37
CA PRO A 59 8.56 -2.23 3.15
C PRO A 59 10.08 -2.13 3.41
N TYR A 60 10.83 -3.22 3.19
CA TYR A 60 12.26 -3.32 3.48
C TYR A 60 13.19 -2.84 2.35
N THR A 61 12.69 -2.57 1.15
CA THR A 61 13.58 -2.30 0.00
C THR A 61 14.09 -0.86 -0.07
N THR A 62 13.50 0.04 0.71
CA THR A 62 13.97 1.42 0.85
C THR A 62 13.68 1.87 2.28
N TYR A 63 14.51 1.44 3.21
CA TYR A 63 14.61 2.03 4.55
C TYR A 63 15.20 3.44 4.41
N SER A 64 14.44 4.36 3.81
CA SER A 64 14.72 5.78 3.97
C SER A 64 14.03 6.20 5.26
N ASP A 65 14.72 6.97 6.10
CA ASP A 65 14.15 7.52 7.34
C ASP A 65 12.85 8.33 7.10
N GLU A 66 12.59 8.71 5.85
CA GLU A 66 11.41 9.43 5.37
C GLU A 66 10.15 8.55 5.20
N CYS A 67 10.25 7.22 5.34
CA CYS A 67 9.16 6.28 5.08
C CYS A 67 8.73 5.44 6.30
N ARG A 68 8.80 6.02 7.52
CA ARG A 68 8.38 5.34 8.77
C ARG A 68 6.86 5.12 8.90
N GLU A 69 6.09 5.76 8.04
CA GLU A 69 4.66 5.56 7.83
C GLU A 69 4.34 5.80 6.35
N GLY A 70 3.31 5.17 5.82
CA GLY A 70 2.91 5.38 4.43
C GLY A 70 2.00 4.31 3.84
N ILE A 71 1.89 4.34 2.52
CA ILE A 71 1.05 3.45 1.72
C ILE A 71 1.84 2.23 1.25
N ILE A 72 1.53 1.04 1.74
CA ILE A 72 2.26 -0.19 1.36
C ILE A 72 1.66 -0.91 0.16
N GLY A 73 0.42 -0.57 -0.20
CA GLY A 73 -0.22 -1.09 -1.41
C GLY A 73 -1.57 -0.44 -1.71
N VAL A 74 -1.97 -0.57 -2.97
CA VAL A 74 -3.29 -0.19 -3.48
C VAL A 74 -3.93 -1.43 -4.09
N TYR A 75 -5.17 -1.71 -3.75
CA TYR A 75 -5.88 -2.96 -4.05
C TYR A 75 -7.28 -2.66 -4.56
N ASP A 76 -7.84 -3.59 -5.34
CA ASP A 76 -9.22 -3.50 -5.81
C ASP A 76 -10.10 -4.35 -4.91
N LYS A 77 -11.06 -3.74 -4.21
CA LYS A 77 -11.95 -4.42 -3.26
C LYS A 77 -12.96 -5.35 -3.92
N THR A 78 -13.13 -5.28 -5.24
CA THR A 78 -13.97 -6.19 -6.02
C THR A 78 -13.22 -7.43 -6.51
N ASN A 79 -11.88 -7.41 -6.44
CA ASN A 79 -11.03 -8.51 -6.88
C ASN A 79 -10.56 -9.34 -5.67
N ILE A 80 -11.06 -10.58 -5.56
CA ILE A 80 -10.75 -11.46 -4.42
C ILE A 80 -9.24 -11.73 -4.26
N LYS A 81 -8.48 -11.80 -5.35
CA LYS A 81 -7.02 -11.99 -5.27
C LYS A 81 -6.34 -10.76 -4.68
N HIS A 82 -6.84 -9.56 -5.00
CA HIS A 82 -6.32 -8.33 -4.41
C HIS A 82 -6.65 -8.25 -2.93
N LEU A 83 -7.83 -8.72 -2.50
CA LEU A 83 -8.19 -8.82 -1.08
C LEU A 83 -7.29 -9.81 -0.32
N ASP A 84 -7.03 -10.99 -0.90
CA ASP A 84 -6.10 -11.97 -0.32
C ASP A 84 -4.69 -11.37 -0.16
N PHE A 85 -4.20 -10.65 -1.17
CA PHE A 85 -2.93 -9.94 -1.08
C PHE A 85 -2.95 -8.85 -0.02
N LEU A 86 -4.01 -8.04 0.05
CA LEU A 86 -4.16 -7.00 1.08
C LEU A 86 -4.05 -7.59 2.48
N VAL A 87 -4.75 -8.69 2.76
CA VAL A 87 -4.71 -9.36 4.06
C VAL A 87 -3.32 -9.92 4.34
N HIS A 88 -2.71 -10.58 3.36
CA HIS A 88 -1.36 -11.12 3.49
C HIS A 88 -0.34 -10.02 3.80
N ASP A 89 -0.41 -8.92 3.06
CA ASP A 89 0.50 -7.78 3.18
C ASP A 89 0.32 -7.08 4.53
N ALA A 90 -0.92 -6.93 4.98
CA ALA A 90 -1.23 -6.38 6.31
C ALA A 90 -0.65 -7.24 7.43
N ILE A 91 -0.75 -8.57 7.31
CA ILE A 91 -0.18 -9.52 8.28
C ILE A 91 1.34 -9.45 8.28
N GLU A 92 1.99 -9.46 7.12
CA GLU A 92 3.45 -9.38 7.03
C GLU A 92 3.98 -8.06 7.64
N SER A 93 3.35 -6.93 7.32
CA SER A 93 3.75 -5.62 7.86
C SER A 93 3.53 -5.46 9.36
N THR A 94 2.66 -6.27 9.98
CA THR A 94 2.42 -6.26 11.43
C THR A 94 3.20 -7.33 12.19
N LYS A 95 3.63 -8.41 11.52
CA LYS A 95 4.41 -9.50 12.12
C LYS A 95 5.89 -9.22 12.23
N ASP A 96 6.47 -8.44 11.31
CA ASP A 96 7.91 -8.25 11.25
C ASP A 96 8.36 -7.12 12.19
N ASN A 97 8.25 -7.45 13.48
CA ASN A 97 8.63 -6.65 14.63
C ASN A 97 9.74 -7.35 15.42
N THR A 98 10.59 -8.12 14.74
CA THR A 98 11.88 -8.50 15.31
C THR A 98 12.77 -7.27 15.23
N PRO A 99 13.12 -6.62 16.36
CA PRO A 99 14.14 -5.58 16.33
C PRO A 99 15.40 -6.22 15.77
N HIS A 100 15.82 -5.82 14.57
CA HIS A 100 17.15 -6.16 14.09
C HIS A 100 18.13 -5.54 15.10
N PRO A 101 18.96 -6.36 15.79
CA PRO A 101 19.98 -5.81 16.67
C PRO A 101 20.95 -5.00 15.82
N TRP A 102 21.05 -3.72 16.16
CA TRP A 102 22.03 -2.75 15.68
C TRP A 102 23.45 -3.29 15.79
#